data_AF-A0A5C7PJI0-F1
#
_entry.id   AF-A0A5C7PJI0-F1
#
_cell.length_a   1.000
_cell.length_b   1.000
_cell.length_c   1.000
_cell.angle_alpha   90.00
_cell.angle_beta   90.00
_cell.angle_gamma   90.00
#
_symmetry.space_group_name_H-M   'P 1'
#
loop_
_entity.id
_entity.type
_entity.pdbx_description
1 polymer ?
#
loop_
_entity_poly.entity_id
_entity_poly.type
_entity_poly.pdbx_seq_one_letter_code
_entity_poly.pdbx_strand_id
1 'polypeptide(L)'
;MALTFDPAAKVIDSSESILDLPAFHAELRDWEDGEVGAIHPVTHTWKALALGGGAFMYGLDFINGWQLRFPTPGNYTVQGNLNATILPVAGVFVERKTAAAYATTAIGGSGPSAADIAAAVRVAVAAELTAVIQIQTKVDAAL
;
A
#
# COMPACT_ATOMS: atom_id res chain seq x y z
N MET A 1 3.59 -14.94 19.73
CA MET A 1 3.22 -16.04 18.83
C MET A 1 4.35 -17.05 18.88
N ALA A 2 4.11 -18.31 18.52
CA ALA A 2 5.15 -19.34 18.58
C ALA A 2 5.44 -19.87 17.18
N LEU A 3 6.66 -19.58 16.70
CA LEU A 3 7.20 -20.06 15.44
C LEU A 3 8.32 -21.07 15.69
N THR A 4 8.27 -22.19 14.99
CA THR A 4 9.35 -23.18 14.96
C THR A 4 9.92 -23.24 13.55
N PHE A 5 11.23 -23.19 13.42
CA PHE A 5 11.91 -23.14 12.11
C PHE A 5 12.56 -24.50 11.83
N ASP A 6 12.29 -25.05 10.65
CA ASP A 6 12.99 -26.19 10.05
C ASP A 6 13.76 -25.69 8.82
N PRO A 7 15.03 -25.26 8.97
CA PRO A 7 15.80 -24.71 7.86
C PRO A 7 16.19 -25.74 6.80
N ALA A 8 16.20 -27.03 7.15
CA ALA A 8 16.52 -28.10 6.21
C ALA A 8 15.37 -28.31 5.22
N ALA A 9 14.13 -28.34 5.72
CA ALA A 9 12.93 -28.42 4.89
C ALA A 9 12.46 -27.06 4.36
N LYS A 10 13.01 -25.96 4.89
CA LYS A 10 12.54 -24.58 4.68
C LYS A 10 11.08 -24.39 5.07
N VAL A 11 10.72 -24.91 6.23
CA VAL A 11 9.37 -24.80 6.78
C VAL A 11 9.38 -23.99 8.06
N ILE A 12 8.43 -23.07 8.18
CA ILE A 12 8.16 -22.34 9.41
C ILE A 12 6.81 -22.84 9.91
N ASP A 13 6.81 -23.48 11.08
CA ASP A 13 5.61 -23.94 11.77
C ASP A 13 5.06 -22.82 12.66
N SER A 14 3.79 -22.47 12.46
CA SER A 14 3.06 -21.56 13.33
C SER A 14 1.99 -22.34 14.09
N SER A 15 2.00 -22.28 15.41
CA SER A 15 1.00 -22.99 16.24
C SER A 15 -0.30 -22.19 16.43
N GLU A 16 -0.37 -20.94 15.95
CA GLU A 16 -1.45 -19.99 16.23
C GLU A 16 -1.88 -19.25 14.95
N SER A 17 -3.02 -18.57 14.98
CA SER A 17 -3.44 -17.69 13.88
C SER A 17 -2.53 -16.46 13.77
N ILE A 18 -2.26 -16.02 12.55
CA ILE A 18 -1.46 -14.82 12.28
C ILE A 18 -2.43 -13.65 12.11
N LEU A 19 -2.72 -12.92 13.19
CA LEU A 19 -3.68 -11.82 13.17
C LEU A 19 -3.03 -10.44 12.99
N ASP A 20 -1.73 -10.34 13.28
CA ASP A 20 -0.92 -9.13 13.19
C ASP A 20 0.32 -9.42 12.34
N LEU A 21 0.30 -8.94 11.09
CA LEU A 21 1.37 -9.18 10.14
C LEU A 21 2.70 -8.48 10.54
N PRO A 22 2.71 -7.23 11.02
CA PRO A 22 3.90 -6.63 11.64
C PRO A 22 4.49 -7.43 12.80
N ALA A 23 3.66 -7.95 13.72
CA ALA A 23 4.17 -8.79 14.81
C ALA A 23 4.79 -10.09 14.29
N PHE A 24 4.16 -10.71 13.28
CA PHE A 24 4.73 -11.87 12.58
C PHE A 24 6.06 -11.57 11.89
N HIS A 25 6.15 -10.43 11.22
CA HIS A 25 7.39 -9.97 10.62
C HIS A 25 8.52 -9.82 11.65
N ALA A 26 8.21 -9.24 12.82
CA ALA A 26 9.18 -9.06 13.89
C ALA A 26 9.71 -10.40 14.42
N GLU A 27 8.86 -11.41 14.62
CA GLU A 27 9.31 -12.74 15.07
C GLU A 27 10.19 -13.45 14.01
N LEU A 28 9.88 -13.28 12.72
CA LEU A 28 10.75 -13.80 11.66
C LEU A 28 12.11 -13.10 11.64
N ARG A 29 12.14 -11.78 11.84
CA ARG A 29 13.38 -11.00 11.93
C ARG A 29 14.21 -11.37 13.16
N ASP A 30 13.57 -11.53 14.30
CA ASP A 30 14.23 -11.94 15.54
C ASP A 30 14.96 -13.27 15.37
N TRP A 31 14.34 -14.24 14.67
CA TRP A 31 15.00 -15.50 14.33
C TRP A 31 16.15 -15.32 13.33
N GLU A 32 15.93 -14.56 12.24
CA GLU A 32 16.95 -14.30 11.21
C GLU A 32 18.19 -13.59 11.77
N ASP A 33 18.02 -12.71 12.75
CA ASP A 33 19.10 -11.98 13.42
C ASP A 33 19.80 -12.82 14.51
N GLY A 34 19.24 -13.99 14.86
CA GLY A 34 19.82 -14.93 15.82
C GLY A 34 20.97 -15.77 15.24
N GLU A 35 21.78 -16.38 16.11
CA GLU A 35 22.97 -17.17 15.72
C GLU A 35 22.65 -18.29 14.71
N VAL A 36 21.51 -18.96 14.89
CA VAL A 36 21.06 -20.03 13.99
C VAL A 36 20.47 -19.45 12.70
N GLY A 37 19.64 -18.40 12.77
CA GLY A 37 19.00 -17.84 11.57
C GLY A 37 19.99 -17.16 10.63
N ALA A 38 21.04 -16.53 11.17
CA ALA A 38 22.02 -15.77 10.41
C ALA A 38 22.83 -16.62 9.40
N ILE A 39 22.94 -17.94 9.62
CA ILE A 39 23.63 -18.87 8.70
C ILE A 39 22.71 -19.46 7.62
N HIS A 40 21.40 -19.17 7.70
CA HIS A 40 20.40 -19.67 6.76
C HIS A 40 19.92 -18.56 5.81
N PRO A 41 19.38 -18.91 4.63
CA PRO A 41 18.82 -17.92 3.73
C PRO A 41 17.65 -17.19 4.38
N VAL A 42 17.60 -15.87 4.18
CA VAL A 42 16.49 -14.99 4.62
C VAL A 42 15.13 -15.61 4.26
N THR A 43 14.20 -15.58 5.20
CA THR A 43 12.90 -16.23 5.09
C THR A 43 11.92 -15.42 4.27
N HIS A 44 11.97 -14.07 4.36
CA HIS A 44 10.97 -13.21 3.77
C HIS A 44 11.50 -11.85 3.30
N THR A 45 10.70 -11.17 2.47
CA THR A 45 10.84 -9.73 2.21
C THR A 45 9.67 -8.96 2.80
N TRP A 46 9.97 -7.77 3.35
CA TRP A 46 8.98 -6.82 3.85
C TRP A 46 8.85 -5.64 2.89
N LYS A 47 7.62 -5.28 2.50
CA LYS A 47 7.36 -4.20 1.54
C LYS A 47 6.23 -3.29 1.98
N ALA A 48 6.40 -1.98 1.78
CA ALA A 48 5.32 -1.01 1.85
C ALA A 48 4.67 -0.88 0.46
N LEU A 49 3.42 -1.32 0.35
CA LEU A 49 2.60 -1.23 -0.85
C LEU A 49 1.90 0.13 -0.85
N ALA A 50 2.26 0.99 -1.79
CA ALA A 50 1.65 2.31 -1.92
C ALA A 50 0.16 2.19 -2.31
N LEU A 51 -0.69 2.91 -1.59
CA LEU A 51 -2.13 3.02 -1.85
C LEU A 51 -2.50 4.34 -2.56
N GLY A 52 -1.52 5.23 -2.76
CA GLY A 52 -1.74 6.60 -3.23
C GLY A 52 -1.92 7.60 -2.08
N GLY A 53 -1.76 8.90 -2.36
CA GLY A 53 -1.95 9.96 -1.37
C GLY A 53 -1.02 9.91 -0.15
N GLY A 54 0.12 9.22 -0.25
CA GLY A 54 1.06 9.01 0.87
C GLY A 54 0.70 7.86 1.80
N ALA A 55 -0.44 7.18 1.59
CA ALA A 55 -0.82 5.99 2.34
C ALA A 55 -0.13 4.73 1.79
N PHE A 56 0.16 3.79 2.69
CA PHE A 56 0.72 2.48 2.37
C PHE A 56 0.08 1.39 3.23
N MET A 57 0.11 0.16 2.73
CA MET A 57 -0.11 -1.04 3.53
C MET A 57 1.11 -1.95 3.46
N TYR A 58 1.37 -2.72 4.51
CA TYR A 58 2.51 -3.62 4.51
C TYR A 58 2.18 -4.98 3.92
N GLY A 59 3.14 -5.55 3.18
CA GLY A 59 3.10 -6.92 2.69
C GLY A 59 4.36 -7.68 3.08
N LEU A 60 4.20 -8.99 3.23
CA LEU A 60 5.27 -9.92 3.53
C LEU A 60 5.22 -11.07 2.52
N ASP A 61 6.32 -11.32 1.83
CA ASP A 61 6.43 -12.47 0.93
C ASP A 61 7.48 -13.44 1.46
N PHE A 62 7.15 -14.73 1.57
CA PHE A 62 8.15 -15.77 1.80
C PHE A 62 8.98 -15.95 0.52
N ILE A 63 10.30 -16.02 0.70
CA ILE A 63 11.28 -16.12 -0.38
C ILE A 63 12.17 -17.34 -0.17
N ASN A 64 13.12 -17.57 -1.07
CA ASN A 64 14.16 -18.62 -0.93
C ASN A 64 13.61 -20.06 -0.75
N GLY A 65 12.35 -20.30 -1.09
CA GLY A 65 11.67 -21.58 -0.96
C GLY A 65 11.08 -21.86 0.42
N TRP A 66 11.02 -20.86 1.31
CA TRP A 66 10.38 -21.00 2.60
C TRP A 66 8.86 -21.18 2.47
N GLN A 67 8.29 -22.04 3.31
CA GLN A 67 6.87 -22.37 3.36
C GLN A 67 6.35 -22.20 4.79
N LEU A 68 5.07 -21.88 4.91
CA LEU A 68 4.37 -21.79 6.19
C LEU A 68 3.58 -23.08 6.43
N ARG A 69 3.62 -23.62 7.63
CA ARG A 69 2.80 -24.78 8.02
C ARG A 69 2.13 -24.51 9.36
N PHE A 70 0.90 -24.99 9.50
CA PHE A 70 0.23 -25.06 10.79
C PHE A 70 0.21 -26.54 11.16
N PRO A 71 1.01 -26.99 12.14
CA PRO A 71 1.29 -28.41 12.33
C PRO A 71 0.16 -29.18 13.03
N THR A 72 -0.72 -28.48 13.75
CA THR A 72 -1.77 -29.08 14.57
C THR A 72 -3.14 -28.93 13.87
N PRO A 73 -3.99 -29.97 13.81
CA PRO A 73 -5.35 -29.85 13.30
C PRO A 73 -6.13 -28.72 13.98
N GLY A 74 -6.84 -27.92 13.18
CA GLY A 74 -7.52 -26.73 13.67
C GLY A 74 -7.91 -25.76 12.56
N ASN A 75 -8.61 -24.70 12.96
CA ASN A 75 -8.97 -23.60 12.08
C ASN A 75 -8.07 -22.40 12.41
N TYR A 76 -7.40 -21.87 11.39
CA TYR A 76 -6.46 -20.77 11.51
C TYR A 76 -6.89 -19.62 10.61
N THR A 77 -6.60 -18.39 11.05
CA THR A 77 -6.77 -17.18 10.24
C THR A 77 -5.42 -16.53 10.01
N VAL A 78 -5.18 -16.09 8.78
CA VAL A 78 -4.07 -15.21 8.42
C VAL A 78 -4.66 -13.87 7.97
N GLN A 79 -4.38 -12.81 8.73
CA GLN A 79 -4.81 -11.45 8.45
C GLN A 79 -3.63 -10.58 8.06
N GLY A 80 -3.76 -9.92 6.91
CA GLY A 80 -2.72 -9.09 6.32
C GLY A 80 -2.20 -9.67 5.01
N ASN A 81 -1.39 -8.89 4.29
CA ASN A 81 -0.86 -9.24 2.98
C ASN A 81 0.35 -10.20 3.07
N LEU A 82 0.11 -11.38 3.64
CA LEU A 82 1.07 -12.48 3.64
C LEU A 82 0.96 -13.27 2.35
N ASN A 83 2.03 -13.34 1.59
CA ASN A 83 2.20 -14.23 0.45
C ASN A 83 3.22 -15.32 0.82
N ALA A 84 2.70 -16.50 1.16
CA ALA A 84 3.52 -17.64 1.54
C ALA A 84 2.82 -18.90 1.05
N THR A 85 3.60 -19.88 0.58
CA THR A 85 3.04 -21.21 0.29
C THR A 85 2.67 -21.88 1.61
N ILE A 86 1.41 -22.26 1.77
CA ILE A 86 0.96 -23.00 2.95
C ILE A 86 1.11 -24.49 2.66
N LEU A 87 1.96 -25.18 3.43
CA LEU A 87 2.08 -26.63 3.36
C LEU A 87 0.82 -27.26 4.00
N PRO A 88 0.04 -28.06 3.25
CA PRO A 88 -1.20 -28.62 3.77
C PRO A 88 -0.92 -29.67 4.83
N VAL A 89 -1.75 -29.67 5.88
CA VAL A 89 -1.74 -30.67 6.96
C VAL A 89 -3.17 -31.19 7.13
N ALA A 90 -3.32 -32.49 7.35
CA ALA A 90 -4.64 -33.10 7.53
C ALA A 90 -5.38 -32.48 8.73
N GLY A 91 -6.64 -32.09 8.53
CA GLY A 91 -7.46 -31.46 9.58
C GLY A 91 -7.12 -30.00 9.86
N VAL A 92 -6.28 -29.36 9.04
CA VAL A 92 -5.95 -27.94 9.13
C VAL A 92 -6.70 -27.17 8.05
N PHE A 93 -7.41 -26.14 8.47
CA PHE A 93 -8.10 -25.22 7.58
C PHE A 93 -7.58 -23.81 7.84
N VAL A 94 -7.14 -23.13 6.77
CA VAL A 94 -6.58 -21.78 6.88
C VAL A 94 -7.41 -20.81 6.06
N GLU A 95 -8.01 -19.83 6.72
CA GLU A 95 -8.63 -18.67 6.08
C GLU A 95 -7.59 -17.57 5.87
N ARG A 96 -7.49 -17.01 4.66
CA ARG A 96 -6.60 -15.87 4.37
C ARG A 96 -7.41 -14.63 4.06
N LYS A 97 -7.16 -13.55 4.81
CA LYS A 97 -7.74 -12.22 4.62
C LYS A 97 -6.63 -11.28 4.12
N THR A 98 -6.60 -11.07 2.81
CA THR A 98 -5.61 -10.23 2.11
C THR A 98 -6.30 -9.07 1.40
N ALA A 99 -5.58 -7.97 1.18
CA ALA A 99 -6.03 -6.83 0.39
C ALA A 99 -5.09 -6.59 -0.79
N ALA A 100 -5.60 -6.08 -1.90
CA ALA A 100 -4.78 -5.68 -3.05
C ALA A 100 -4.64 -4.15 -3.10
N ALA A 101 -3.42 -3.66 -3.40
CA ALA A 101 -3.16 -2.23 -3.57
C ALA A 101 -3.52 -1.85 -5.01
N TYR A 102 -4.46 -0.94 -5.17
CA TYR A 102 -4.78 -0.34 -6.46
C TYR A 102 -4.60 1.17 -6.34
N ALA A 103 -3.70 1.72 -7.15
CA ALA A 103 -3.61 3.17 -7.33
C ALA A 103 -4.45 3.53 -8.58
N THR A 104 -5.53 4.27 -8.39
CA THR A 104 -6.27 4.86 -9.49
C THR A 104 -5.52 6.08 -9.99
N THR A 105 -4.80 5.94 -11.10
CA THR A 105 -4.25 7.10 -11.80
C THR A 105 -5.41 7.78 -12.54
N ALA A 106 -5.75 9.01 -12.16
CA ALA A 106 -6.65 9.84 -12.96
C ALA A 106 -5.94 10.23 -14.27
N ILE A 107 -6.06 9.39 -15.30
CA ILE A 107 -5.65 9.71 -16.66
C ILE A 107 -6.82 10.48 -17.27
N GLY A 108 -6.71 11.81 -17.35
CA GLY A 108 -7.69 12.62 -18.08
C GLY A 108 -8.39 13.74 -17.31
N GLY A 109 -7.77 14.31 -16.29
CA GLY A 109 -8.22 15.60 -15.76
C GLY A 109 -7.98 16.73 -16.77
N SER A 110 -8.80 16.83 -17.81
CA SER A 110 -8.75 17.92 -18.79
C SER A 110 -9.43 19.16 -18.23
N GLY A 111 -8.86 19.72 -17.17
CA GLY A 111 -9.17 21.09 -16.78
C GLY A 111 -8.71 22.06 -17.87
N PRO A 112 -9.27 23.28 -17.94
CA PRO A 112 -8.78 24.31 -18.83
C PRO A 112 -7.28 24.51 -18.60
N SER A 113 -6.52 24.58 -19.69
CA SER A 113 -5.08 24.83 -19.61
C SER A 113 -4.82 26.20 -19.00
N ALA A 114 -3.59 26.44 -18.53
CA ALA A 114 -3.19 27.78 -18.11
C ALA A 114 -3.41 28.83 -19.22
N ALA A 115 -3.33 28.42 -20.49
CA ALA A 115 -3.61 29.29 -21.63
C ALA A 115 -5.10 29.63 -21.75
N ASP A 116 -5.98 28.66 -21.53
CA ASP A 116 -7.44 28.86 -21.54
C ASP A 116 -7.86 29.79 -20.39
N ILE A 117 -7.27 29.59 -19.21
CA ILE A 117 -7.49 30.45 -18.05
C ILE A 117 -6.99 31.88 -18.36
N ALA A 118 -5.77 32.03 -18.90
CA ALA A 118 -5.21 33.33 -19.24
C ALA A 118 -6.00 34.06 -20.34
N ALA A 119 -6.57 33.33 -21.30
CA ALA A 119 -7.45 33.90 -22.31
C ALA A 119 -8.76 34.41 -21.68
N ALA A 120 -9.42 33.59 -20.85
CA ALA A 120 -10.65 33.97 -20.17
C ALA A 120 -10.44 35.20 -19.25
N VAL A 121 -9.35 35.23 -18.48
CA VAL A 121 -9.00 36.37 -17.61
C VAL A 121 -8.78 37.64 -18.43
N ARG A 122 -8.05 37.57 -19.56
CA ARG A 122 -7.83 38.74 -20.43
C ARG A 122 -9.12 39.29 -20.99
N VAL A 123 -10.05 38.43 -21.41
CA VAL A 123 -11.37 38.85 -21.90
C VAL A 123 -12.15 39.57 -20.81
N ALA A 124 -12.18 39.03 -19.59
CA ALA A 124 -12.88 39.64 -18.46
C ALA A 124 -12.31 41.02 -18.11
N VAL A 125 -10.97 41.14 -18.00
CA VAL A 125 -10.30 42.41 -17.68
C VAL A 125 -10.53 43.47 -18.77
N ALA A 126 -10.50 43.09 -20.05
CA ALA A 126 -10.78 44.02 -21.14
C ALA A 126 -12.21 44.57 -21.10
N ALA A 127 -13.18 43.73 -20.73
CA ALA A 127 -14.58 44.14 -20.57
C ALA A 127 -14.75 45.12 -19.41
N GLU A 128 -14.14 44.83 -18.26
CA GLU A 128 -14.15 45.73 -17.10
C GLU A 128 -13.51 47.09 -17.41
N LEU A 129 -12.36 47.09 -18.09
CA LEU A 129 -11.67 48.32 -18.45
C LEU A 129 -12.52 49.18 -19.40
N THR A 130 -13.21 48.56 -20.35
CA THR A 130 -14.12 49.27 -21.26
C THR A 130 -15.27 49.94 -20.50
N ALA A 131 -15.85 49.23 -19.52
CA ALA A 131 -16.93 49.78 -18.70
C ALA A 131 -16.47 51.00 -17.88
N VAL A 132 -15.28 50.94 -17.28
CA VAL A 132 -14.70 52.07 -16.53
C VAL A 132 -14.48 53.29 -17.43
N ILE A 133 -13.90 53.09 -18.61
CA ILE A 133 -13.65 54.19 -19.57
C ILE A 133 -14.97 54.86 -19.97
N GLN A 134 -16.01 54.08 -20.29
CA GLN A 134 -17.32 54.62 -20.66
C GLN A 134 -17.97 55.44 -19.53
N ILE A 135 -17.81 55.01 -18.28
CA ILE A 135 -18.28 55.77 -17.12
C ILE A 135 -17.52 57.10 -17.03
N GLN A 136 -16.19 57.06 -17.13
CA GLN A 136 -15.35 58.26 -17.07
C GLN A 136 -15.72 59.27 -18.18
N THR A 137 -15.88 58.81 -19.42
CA THR A 137 -16.27 59.68 -20.54
C THR A 137 -17.63 60.36 -20.31
N LYS A 138 -18.59 59.66 -19.68
CA LYS A 138 -19.89 60.26 -19.34
C LYS A 138 -19.78 61.30 -18.23
N VAL A 139 -18.91 61.08 -17.25
CA VAL A 139 -18.63 62.05 -16.18
C VAL A 139 -18.00 63.31 -16.76
N ASP A 140 -16.98 63.15 -17.62
CA ASP A 140 -16.26 64.26 -18.24
C ASP A 140 -17.16 65.10 -19.14
N ALA A 141 -18.13 64.50 -19.83
CA ALA A 141 -19.10 65.20 -20.67
C ALA A 141 -20.19 65.96 -19.90
N ALA A 142 -20.32 65.73 -18.58
CA ALA A 142 -21.32 66.36 -17.72
C ALA A 142 -20.76 67.54 -16.90
N LEU A 143 -19.46 67.82 -16.99
CA LEU A 143 -18.75 68.94 -16.35
C LEU A 143 -18.48 70.07 -17.36
#